data_AF-A0A517R2Y0-F1
#
_entry.id   AF-A0A517R2Y0-F1
#
_cell.length_a   1.000
_cell.length_b   1.000
_cell.length_c   1.000
_cell.angle_alpha   90.00
_cell.angle_beta   90.00
_cell.angle_gamma   90.00
#
_symmetry.space_group_name_H-M   'P 1'
#
loop_
_entity.id
_entity.type
_entity.pdbx_description
1 polymer ?
#
loop_
_entity_poly.entity_id
_entity_poly.type
_entity_poly.pdbx_seq_one_letter_code
_entity_poly.pdbx_strand_id
1 'polypeptide(L)'
;MPPVLQLGPFKLTPTALGVSGSPELEQWGTPLKFALWCQQASPWWIGDLLNQGDARFGEMFSQVCEGAVSADQLQRYESVARRVPAENRVEGLSWSAHAAVARLPHKMQREMLARAERLGWTSALLQKKVRQEIARQKAKGIRVVPDEPRSRGEVQFAEIDSGEGDDGQLPDSKEARSSNNDQIELDEAVSNTGVAQPASAEKADADSSQLDSEKTE
;
A
#
# COMPACT_ATOMS: atom_id res chain seq x y z
N MET A 1 27.59 -3.31 1.68
CA MET A 1 27.15 -2.11 0.93
C MET A 1 25.63 -2.10 0.90
N PRO A 2 24.97 -0.94 1.03
CA PRO A 2 23.51 -0.90 0.93
C PRO A 2 23.06 -1.38 -0.46
N PRO A 3 21.90 -2.03 -0.57
CA PRO A 3 21.38 -2.47 -1.86
C PRO A 3 21.14 -1.24 -2.76
N VAL A 4 21.49 -1.39 -4.02
CA VAL A 4 21.27 -0.38 -5.06
C VAL A 4 20.50 -1.06 -6.17
N LEU A 5 19.38 -0.47 -6.57
CA LEU A 5 18.61 -0.90 -7.73
C LEU A 5 18.76 0.12 -8.85
N GLN A 6 19.15 -0.33 -10.04
CA GLN A 6 19.28 0.51 -11.22
C GLN A 6 18.10 0.25 -12.16
N LEU A 7 17.37 1.31 -12.51
CA LEU A 7 16.27 1.27 -13.48
C LEU A 7 16.55 2.31 -14.56
N GLY A 8 17.23 1.92 -15.63
CA GLY A 8 17.67 2.85 -16.68
C GLY A 8 18.57 3.96 -16.09
N PRO A 9 18.26 5.25 -16.28
CA PRO A 9 19.04 6.37 -15.72
C PRO A 9 18.79 6.62 -14.22
N PHE A 10 17.92 5.83 -13.58
CA PHE A 10 17.52 6.02 -12.18
C PHE A 10 18.23 5.03 -11.26
N LYS A 11 18.87 5.55 -10.20
CA LYS A 11 19.55 4.77 -9.17
C LYS A 11 18.80 4.88 -7.85
N LEU A 12 18.08 3.83 -7.48
CA LEU A 12 17.31 3.74 -6.24
C LEU A 12 18.22 3.20 -5.12
N THR A 13 18.25 3.92 -4.01
CA THR A 13 18.88 3.51 -2.75
C THR A 13 17.82 3.47 -1.65
N PRO A 14 18.11 2.91 -0.45
CA PRO A 14 17.11 2.81 0.62
C PRO A 14 16.51 4.15 1.06
N THR A 15 17.22 5.27 0.87
CA THR A 15 16.82 6.59 1.38
C THR A 15 16.80 7.70 0.33
N ALA A 16 17.19 7.40 -0.92
CA ALA A 16 17.30 8.42 -1.97
C ALA A 16 17.20 7.81 -3.39
N LEU A 17 16.86 8.67 -4.35
CA LEU A 17 16.87 8.41 -5.78
C LEU A 17 17.91 9.31 -6.45
N GLY A 18 18.83 8.73 -7.22
CA GLY A 18 19.72 9.45 -8.13
C GLY A 18 19.20 9.39 -9.56
N VAL A 19 19.36 10.48 -10.32
CA VAL A 19 19.02 10.54 -11.75
C VAL A 19 20.27 10.93 -12.52
N SER A 20 20.61 10.16 -13.55
CA SER A 20 21.74 10.43 -14.44
C SER A 20 21.25 11.04 -15.75
N GLY A 21 21.89 12.14 -16.19
CA GLY A 21 21.53 12.83 -17.42
C GLY A 21 20.20 13.61 -17.32
N SER A 22 19.46 13.67 -18.43
CA SER A 22 18.16 14.35 -18.53
C SER A 22 17.14 13.41 -19.17
N PRO A 23 16.58 12.46 -18.42
CA PRO A 23 15.62 11.51 -18.96
C PRO A 23 14.30 12.17 -19.34
N GLU A 24 13.73 11.73 -20.45
CA GLU A 24 12.42 12.18 -20.94
C GLU A 24 11.29 11.66 -20.06
N LEU A 25 10.14 12.36 -20.04
CA LEU A 25 8.99 12.07 -19.17
C LEU A 25 8.55 10.60 -19.19
N GLU A 26 8.59 9.96 -20.36
CA GLU A 26 8.21 8.55 -20.53
C GLU A 26 9.07 7.60 -19.67
N GLN A 27 10.36 7.93 -19.51
CA GLN A 27 11.31 7.12 -18.74
C GLN A 27 11.08 7.22 -17.23
N TRP A 28 10.38 8.24 -16.75
CA TRP A 28 10.01 8.39 -15.32
C TRP A 28 8.87 7.44 -14.93
N GLY A 29 8.04 7.03 -15.88
CA GLY A 29 6.86 6.22 -15.62
C GLY A 29 7.19 4.90 -14.97
N THR A 30 8.19 4.17 -15.49
CA THR A 30 8.54 2.83 -15.01
C THR A 30 9.10 2.83 -13.57
N PRO A 31 10.14 3.62 -13.22
CA PRO A 31 10.63 3.67 -11.85
C PRO A 31 9.59 4.14 -10.84
N LEU A 32 8.74 5.12 -11.21
CA LEU A 32 7.67 5.59 -10.34
C LEU A 32 6.62 4.50 -10.09
N LYS A 33 6.13 3.84 -11.15
CA LYS A 33 5.19 2.72 -11.02
C LYS A 33 5.77 1.57 -10.19
N PHE A 34 7.05 1.25 -10.40
CA PHE A 34 7.75 0.24 -9.62
C PHE A 34 7.83 0.59 -8.14
N ALA A 35 8.23 1.82 -7.80
CA ALA A 35 8.31 2.28 -6.42
C ALA A 35 6.94 2.26 -5.73
N LEU A 36 5.89 2.71 -6.42
CA LEU A 36 4.51 2.66 -5.92
C LEU A 36 4.02 1.21 -5.71
N TRP A 37 4.35 0.31 -6.62
CA TRP A 37 4.04 -1.11 -6.49
C TRP A 37 4.74 -1.72 -5.28
N CYS A 38 6.05 -1.50 -5.11
CA CYS A 38 6.78 -1.96 -3.92
C CYS A 38 6.20 -1.40 -2.62
N GLN A 39 5.84 -0.13 -2.59
CA GLN A 39 5.21 0.49 -1.42
C GLN A 39 3.91 -0.21 -1.02
N GLN A 40 3.08 -0.55 -2.01
CA GLN A 40 1.76 -1.16 -1.77
C GLN A 40 1.85 -2.67 -1.49
N ALA A 41 2.77 -3.37 -2.17
CA ALA A 41 2.88 -4.83 -2.12
C ALA A 41 3.80 -5.34 -1.00
N SER A 42 4.82 -4.58 -0.58
CA SER A 42 5.80 -5.05 0.40
C SER A 42 5.22 -5.50 1.75
N PRO A 43 4.18 -4.87 2.33
CA PRO A 43 3.55 -5.39 3.54
C PRO A 43 2.96 -6.80 3.37
N TRP A 44 2.45 -7.11 2.18
CA TRP A 44 1.95 -8.45 1.86
C TRP A 44 3.08 -9.44 1.71
N TRP A 45 4.11 -9.11 0.93
CA TRP A 45 5.28 -9.99 0.76
C TRP A 45 5.95 -10.31 2.10
N ILE A 46 6.15 -9.32 2.96
CA ILE A 46 6.72 -9.53 4.29
C ILE A 46 5.84 -10.46 5.11
N GLY A 47 4.52 -10.19 5.18
CA GLY A 47 3.60 -11.01 5.95
C GLY A 47 3.48 -12.45 5.42
N ASP A 48 3.44 -12.65 4.10
CA ASP A 48 3.36 -13.96 3.47
C ASP A 48 4.67 -14.75 3.63
N LEU A 49 5.83 -14.08 3.53
CA LEU A 49 7.13 -14.69 3.80
C LEU A 49 7.26 -15.12 5.26
N LEU A 50 6.83 -14.29 6.22
CA LEU A 50 6.84 -14.65 7.64
C LEU A 50 5.95 -15.87 7.91
N ASN A 51 4.72 -15.89 7.38
CA ASN A 51 3.80 -17.02 7.56
C ASN A 51 4.33 -18.32 6.94
N GLN A 52 4.96 -18.26 5.76
CA GLN A 52 5.53 -19.43 5.10
C GLN A 52 6.85 -19.88 5.73
N GLY A 53 7.69 -18.94 6.15
CA GLY A 53 8.97 -19.20 6.78
C GLY A 53 8.80 -19.82 8.16
N ASP A 54 7.89 -19.29 8.97
CA ASP A 54 7.55 -19.86 10.29
C ASP A 54 7.04 -21.30 10.20
N ALA A 55 6.35 -21.64 9.11
CA ALA A 55 5.86 -22.99 8.88
C ALA A 55 6.95 -23.98 8.52
N ARG A 56 7.96 -23.53 7.77
CA ARG A 56 9.06 -24.35 7.27
C ARG A 56 10.21 -24.46 8.28
N PHE A 57 10.48 -23.37 9.00
CA PHE A 57 11.68 -23.21 9.82
C PHE A 57 11.36 -22.92 11.30
N GLY A 58 10.08 -22.86 11.68
CA GLY A 58 9.66 -22.48 13.02
C GLY A 58 9.99 -21.02 13.35
N GLU A 59 10.01 -20.70 14.64
CA GLU A 59 10.22 -19.32 15.13
C GLU A 59 11.61 -18.74 14.78
N MET A 60 12.55 -19.58 14.33
CA MET A 60 13.88 -19.13 13.88
C MET A 60 13.81 -18.25 12.61
N PHE A 61 12.77 -18.36 11.79
CA PHE A 61 12.65 -17.51 10.60
C PHE A 61 12.46 -16.04 10.96
N SER A 62 11.73 -15.76 12.05
CA SER A 62 11.54 -14.39 12.56
C SER A 62 12.86 -13.72 12.95
N GLN A 63 13.89 -14.49 13.31
CA GLN A 63 15.23 -14.00 13.66
C GLN A 63 16.00 -13.49 12.43
N VAL A 64 15.67 -13.95 11.21
CA VAL A 64 16.33 -13.50 9.97
C VAL A 64 16.08 -11.99 9.71
N CYS A 65 14.99 -11.44 10.25
CA CYS A 65 14.63 -10.04 10.10
C CYS A 65 14.88 -9.20 11.36
N GLU A 66 15.54 -9.76 12.38
CA GLU A 66 15.83 -9.05 13.63
C GLU A 66 16.67 -7.80 13.37
N GLY A 67 16.23 -6.65 13.89
CA GLY A 67 16.90 -5.35 13.71
C GLY A 67 16.63 -4.63 12.39
N ALA A 68 15.95 -5.24 11.41
CA ALA A 68 15.57 -4.58 10.15
C ALA A 68 14.29 -3.73 10.30
N VAL A 69 13.33 -4.22 11.08
CA VAL A 69 12.05 -3.58 11.40
C VAL A 69 11.68 -3.94 12.85
N SER A 70 10.86 -3.14 13.53
CA SER A 70 10.38 -3.50 14.87
C SER A 70 9.58 -4.82 14.86
N ALA A 71 9.72 -5.60 15.94
CA ALA A 71 8.98 -6.86 16.11
C ALA A 71 7.46 -6.64 16.01
N ASP A 72 6.93 -5.56 16.58
CA ASP A 72 5.51 -5.19 16.50
C ASP A 72 5.02 -5.04 15.06
N GLN A 73 5.84 -4.43 14.20
CA GLN A 73 5.49 -4.20 12.80
C GLN A 73 5.52 -5.50 12.00
N LEU A 74 6.50 -6.38 12.24
CA LEU A 74 6.56 -7.72 11.64
C LEU A 74 5.34 -8.55 12.04
N GLN A 75 5.02 -8.60 13.34
CA GLN A 75 3.84 -9.30 13.85
C GLN A 75 2.56 -8.75 13.22
N ARG A 76 2.47 -7.43 13.01
CA ARG A 76 1.32 -6.81 12.36
C ARG A 76 1.19 -7.26 10.90
N TYR A 77 2.28 -7.29 10.13
CA TYR A 77 2.26 -7.78 8.74
C TYR A 77 1.87 -9.25 8.65
N GLU A 78 2.53 -10.10 9.44
CA GLU A 78 2.24 -11.54 9.53
C GLU A 78 0.76 -11.79 9.89
N SER A 79 0.28 -11.13 10.93
CA SER A 79 -1.07 -11.26 11.47
C SER A 79 -2.16 -10.90 10.45
N VAL A 80 -1.97 -9.82 9.68
CA VAL A 80 -2.91 -9.38 8.65
C VAL A 80 -2.87 -10.31 7.44
N ALA A 81 -1.68 -10.64 6.94
CA ALA A 81 -1.51 -11.57 5.81
C ALA A 81 -2.16 -12.93 6.08
N ARG A 82 -2.05 -13.43 7.31
CA ARG A 82 -2.65 -14.69 7.75
C ARG A 82 -4.17 -14.65 7.88
N ARG A 83 -4.73 -13.51 8.27
CA ARG A 83 -6.18 -13.34 8.51
C ARG A 83 -6.95 -12.85 7.29
N VAL A 84 -6.27 -12.26 6.32
CA VAL A 84 -6.83 -11.79 5.06
C VAL A 84 -6.16 -12.59 3.93
N PRO A 85 -6.76 -13.73 3.56
CA PRO A 85 -6.15 -14.62 2.56
C PRO A 85 -6.11 -13.95 1.19
N ALA A 86 -5.23 -14.43 0.31
CA ALA A 86 -4.98 -13.81 -1.00
C ALA A 86 -6.27 -13.57 -1.81
N GLU A 87 -7.21 -14.51 -1.78
CA GLU A 87 -8.50 -14.41 -2.46
C GLU A 87 -9.43 -13.28 -1.95
N ASN A 88 -9.16 -12.74 -0.77
CA ASN A 88 -9.92 -11.60 -0.22
C ASN A 88 -9.20 -10.26 -0.44
N ARG A 89 -7.97 -10.25 -0.96
CA ARG A 89 -7.19 -9.02 -1.16
C ARG A 89 -7.63 -8.34 -2.45
N VAL A 90 -7.78 -7.03 -2.39
CA VAL A 90 -8.26 -6.18 -3.48
C VAL A 90 -7.15 -5.19 -3.84
N GLU A 91 -6.60 -5.30 -5.05
CA GLU A 91 -5.46 -4.49 -5.50
C GLU A 91 -5.73 -2.98 -5.42
N GLY A 92 -6.96 -2.56 -5.71
CA GLY A 92 -7.37 -1.15 -5.64
C GLY A 92 -7.46 -0.57 -4.22
N LEU A 93 -7.26 -1.38 -3.17
CA LEU A 93 -7.38 -0.95 -1.78
C LEU A 93 -6.05 -1.01 -1.02
N SER A 94 -5.78 0.02 -0.21
CA SER A 94 -4.59 0.06 0.64
C SER A 94 -4.50 -1.14 1.59
N TRP A 95 -3.29 -1.53 1.98
CA TRP A 95 -3.07 -2.55 3.01
C TRP A 95 -3.81 -2.22 4.33
N SER A 96 -3.86 -0.95 4.72
CA SER A 96 -4.61 -0.49 5.91
C SER A 96 -6.12 -0.74 5.83
N ALA A 97 -6.71 -0.72 4.63
CA ALA A 97 -8.11 -1.10 4.43
C ALA A 97 -8.33 -2.60 4.75
N HIS A 98 -7.39 -3.45 4.32
CA HIS A 98 -7.42 -4.87 4.63
C HIS A 98 -7.17 -5.16 6.12
N ALA A 99 -6.23 -4.44 6.74
CA ALA A 99 -6.00 -4.53 8.18
C ALA A 99 -7.27 -4.17 8.99
N ALA A 100 -8.11 -3.27 8.48
CA ALA A 100 -9.38 -2.90 9.12
C ALA A 100 -10.40 -4.06 9.15
N VAL A 101 -10.39 -4.94 8.15
CA VAL A 101 -11.32 -6.09 8.06
C VAL A 101 -10.74 -7.38 8.64
N ALA A 102 -9.45 -7.45 8.99
CA ALA A 102 -8.76 -8.67 9.43
C ALA A 102 -9.40 -9.40 10.63
N ARG A 103 -10.27 -8.74 11.40
CA ARG A 103 -11.00 -9.35 12.52
C ARG A 103 -12.39 -9.88 12.15
N LEU A 104 -12.79 -9.77 10.90
CA LEU A 104 -14.05 -10.29 10.39
C LEU A 104 -13.87 -11.70 9.81
N PRO A 105 -14.93 -12.53 9.79
CA PRO A 105 -14.97 -13.73 8.95
C PRO A 105 -14.69 -13.39 7.48
N HIS A 106 -14.07 -14.30 6.73
CA HIS A 106 -13.66 -14.13 5.34
C HIS A 106 -14.82 -13.65 4.44
N LYS A 107 -16.02 -14.18 4.64
CA LYS A 107 -17.20 -13.72 3.89
C LYS A 107 -17.48 -12.23 4.12
N MET A 108 -17.44 -11.79 5.38
CA MET A 108 -17.67 -10.40 5.74
C MET A 108 -16.50 -9.50 5.31
N GLN A 109 -15.27 -10.01 5.27
CA GLN A 109 -14.13 -9.29 4.71
C GLN A 109 -14.40 -8.93 3.25
N ARG A 110 -14.75 -9.92 2.40
CA ARG A 110 -15.07 -9.70 0.98
C ARG A 110 -16.19 -8.70 0.79
N GLU A 111 -17.29 -8.84 1.55
CA GLU A 111 -18.42 -7.90 1.47
C GLU A 111 -18.02 -6.46 1.82
N MET A 112 -17.19 -6.28 2.85
CA MET A 112 -16.79 -4.95 3.31
C MET A 112 -15.75 -4.32 2.38
N LEU A 113 -14.81 -5.11 1.86
CA LEU A 113 -13.81 -4.65 0.89
C LEU A 113 -14.47 -4.30 -0.46
N ALA A 114 -15.36 -5.14 -0.98
CA ALA A 114 -16.11 -4.83 -2.20
C ALA A 114 -16.97 -3.55 -2.07
N ARG A 115 -17.55 -3.30 -0.88
CA ARG A 115 -18.23 -2.02 -0.61
C ARG A 115 -17.26 -0.85 -0.56
N ALA A 116 -16.08 -1.03 0.04
CA ALA A 116 -15.09 0.03 0.14
C ALA A 116 -14.56 0.44 -1.25
N GLU A 117 -14.25 -0.54 -2.10
CA GLU A 117 -13.82 -0.30 -3.48
C GLU A 117 -14.91 0.41 -4.28
N ARG A 118 -16.12 -0.15 -4.31
CA ARG A 118 -17.25 0.42 -5.08
C ARG A 118 -17.65 1.83 -4.65
N LEU A 119 -17.52 2.15 -3.36
CA LEU A 119 -17.95 3.43 -2.79
C LEU A 119 -16.78 4.40 -2.50
N GLY A 120 -15.55 4.04 -2.88
CA GLY A 120 -14.36 4.86 -2.65
C GLY A 120 -14.09 5.15 -1.18
N TRP A 121 -14.31 4.19 -0.27
CA TRP A 121 -14.08 4.41 1.15
C TRP A 121 -12.59 4.48 1.47
N THR A 122 -12.21 5.48 2.27
CA THR A 122 -10.89 5.51 2.90
C THR A 122 -10.74 4.38 3.92
N SER A 123 -9.52 3.98 4.22
CA SER A 123 -9.22 2.98 5.25
C SER A 123 -9.81 3.34 6.62
N ALA A 124 -9.77 4.62 6.99
CA ALA A 124 -10.36 5.13 8.23
C ALA A 124 -11.89 5.00 8.24
N LEU A 125 -12.56 5.32 7.13
CA LEU A 125 -14.00 5.14 7.00
C LEU A 125 -14.38 3.66 7.05
N LEU A 126 -13.66 2.80 6.31
CA LEU A 126 -13.87 1.36 6.35
C LEU A 126 -13.71 0.82 7.78
N GLN A 127 -12.69 1.23 8.52
CA GLN A 127 -12.51 0.84 9.92
C GLN A 127 -13.69 1.25 10.81
N LYS A 128 -14.24 2.45 10.62
CA LYS A 128 -15.47 2.88 11.31
C LYS A 128 -16.66 1.98 10.94
N LYS A 129 -16.84 1.68 9.65
CA LYS A 129 -17.94 0.83 9.14
C LYS A 129 -17.82 -0.62 9.64
N VAL A 130 -16.61 -1.19 9.70
CA VAL A 130 -16.35 -2.51 10.28
C VAL A 130 -16.75 -2.55 11.75
N ARG A 131 -16.34 -1.56 12.55
CA ARG A 131 -16.74 -1.48 13.97
C ARG A 131 -18.25 -1.43 14.15
N GLN A 132 -18.94 -0.65 13.32
CA GLN A 132 -20.40 -0.55 13.33
C GLN A 132 -21.05 -1.90 12.98
N GLU A 133 -20.52 -2.61 11.98
CA GLU A 133 -21.04 -3.91 11.58
C GLU A 133 -20.83 -4.96 12.68
N ILE A 134 -19.66 -5.00 13.33
CA ILE A 134 -19.41 -5.88 14.48
C ILE A 134 -20.41 -5.60 15.62
N ALA A 135 -20.62 -4.32 15.96
CA ALA A 135 -21.58 -3.94 16.99
C ALA A 135 -23.02 -4.35 16.62
N ARG A 136 -23.39 -4.19 15.35
CA ARG A 136 -24.70 -4.60 14.82
C ARG A 136 -24.91 -6.11 14.92
N GLN A 137 -23.90 -6.92 14.58
CA GLN A 137 -23.97 -8.38 14.70
C GLN A 137 -24.10 -8.80 16.16
N LYS A 138 -23.34 -8.17 17.06
CA LYS A 138 -23.43 -8.41 18.51
C LYS A 138 -24.84 -8.08 19.06
N ALA A 139 -25.44 -6.98 18.61
CA ALA A 139 -26.81 -6.61 18.99
C ALA A 139 -27.87 -7.62 18.52
N LYS A 140 -27.59 -8.38 17.46
CA LYS A 140 -28.41 -9.50 16.97
C LYS A 140 -28.12 -10.83 17.69
N GLY A 141 -27.26 -10.83 18.71
CA GLY A 141 -26.83 -12.04 19.40
C GLY A 141 -25.82 -12.89 18.62
N ILE A 142 -25.28 -12.40 17.51
CA ILE A 142 -24.31 -13.13 16.68
C ILE A 142 -22.89 -12.76 17.13
N ARG A 143 -22.12 -13.77 17.54
CA ARG A 143 -20.70 -13.59 17.85
C ARG A 143 -19.90 -13.53 16.56
N VAL A 144 -19.25 -12.39 16.29
CA VAL A 144 -18.30 -12.26 15.19
C VAL A 144 -16.96 -12.83 15.63
N VAL A 145 -16.64 -14.02 15.15
CA VAL A 145 -15.33 -14.66 15.35
C VAL A 145 -14.64 -14.65 13.99
N PRO A 146 -13.37 -14.19 13.88
CA PRO A 146 -12.60 -14.40 12.66
C PRO A 146 -12.59 -15.88 12.31
N ASP A 147 -12.64 -16.20 11.03
CA ASP A 147 -12.43 -17.60 10.61
C ASP A 147 -11.07 -18.06 11.12
N GLU A 148 -10.96 -19.35 11.47
CA GLU A 148 -9.68 -19.88 11.92
C GLU A 148 -8.64 -19.59 10.84
N PRO A 149 -7.57 -18.85 11.19
CA PRO A 149 -6.51 -18.61 10.25
C PRO A 149 -6.00 -19.97 9.78
N ARG A 150 -5.77 -20.12 8.47
CA ARG A 150 -5.09 -21.32 7.95
C ARG A 150 -3.89 -21.58 8.85
N SER A 151 -3.70 -22.84 9.23
CA SER A 151 -2.61 -23.25 10.11
C SER A 151 -1.29 -22.62 9.64
N ARG A 152 -0.37 -22.30 10.57
CA ARG A 152 0.94 -21.70 10.27
C ARG A 152 1.67 -22.62 9.26
N GLY A 153 1.49 -22.36 7.95
CA GLY A 153 2.04 -23.16 6.85
C GLY A 153 1.18 -23.53 5.67
N GLU A 154 -0.15 -23.44 5.74
CA GLU A 154 -1.02 -23.77 4.61
C GLU A 154 -1.39 -22.52 3.80
N VAL A 155 -0.40 -21.91 3.13
CA VAL A 155 -0.65 -20.90 2.11
C VAL A 155 -0.63 -21.60 0.75
N GLN A 156 -1.79 -22.10 0.31
CA GLN A 156 -1.99 -22.49 -1.09
C GLN A 156 -2.00 -21.23 -1.93
N PHE A 157 -0.94 -21.01 -2.70
CA PHE A 157 -1.06 -20.22 -3.92
C PHE A 157 -1.93 -21.03 -4.89
N ALA A 158 -2.81 -20.37 -5.64
CA ALA A 158 -3.28 -20.98 -6.89
C ALA A 158 -2.02 -21.32 -7.68
N GLU A 159 -1.90 -22.57 -8.14
CA GLU A 159 -0.81 -23.00 -9.00
C GLU A 159 -0.71 -21.97 -10.14
N ILE A 160 0.33 -21.14 -10.10
CA ILE A 160 0.73 -20.39 -11.27
C ILE A 160 1.19 -21.50 -12.18
N ASP A 161 0.40 -21.82 -13.21
CA ASP A 161 0.78 -22.75 -14.26
C ASP A 161 2.15 -22.30 -14.76
N SER A 162 3.19 -22.97 -14.25
CA SER A 162 4.55 -22.74 -14.63
C SER A 162 4.70 -23.38 -15.99
N GLY A 163 4.21 -22.69 -17.01
CA GLY A 163 4.65 -22.89 -18.37
C GLY A 163 6.16 -22.80 -18.35
N GLU A 164 6.82 -23.92 -18.61
CA GLU A 164 8.27 -24.03 -18.66
C GLU A 164 8.84 -22.99 -19.65
N GLY A 165 9.74 -22.15 -19.15
CA GLY A 165 10.74 -21.42 -19.92
C GLY A 165 10.41 -19.96 -20.24
N ASP A 166 10.98 -19.02 -19.48
CA ASP A 166 11.93 -18.05 -20.04
C ASP A 166 12.65 -17.29 -18.92
N ASP A 167 13.97 -17.26 -19.01
CA ASP A 167 14.88 -16.81 -17.99
C ASP A 167 14.96 -15.29 -18.08
N GLY A 168 14.10 -14.58 -17.36
CA GLY A 168 14.32 -13.19 -16.97
C GLY A 168 14.86 -12.25 -18.05
N GLN A 169 14.08 -12.04 -19.12
CA GLN A 169 14.28 -10.88 -19.99
C GLN A 169 13.14 -9.87 -19.74
N LEU A 170 13.50 -8.67 -19.26
CA LEU A 170 12.57 -7.53 -19.28
C LEU A 170 12.06 -7.32 -20.71
N PRO A 171 10.76 -7.03 -20.91
CA PRO A 171 10.21 -6.91 -22.26
C PRO A 171 10.93 -5.82 -23.05
N ASP A 172 11.50 -6.23 -24.18
CA ASP A 172 12.16 -5.34 -25.12
C ASP A 172 11.12 -4.42 -25.77
N SER A 173 11.49 -3.15 -25.90
CA SER A 173 10.56 -2.03 -26.14
C SER A 173 10.19 -1.85 -27.60
N LYS A 174 9.95 -2.95 -28.33
CA LYS A 174 9.63 -2.92 -29.76
C LYS A 174 8.68 -4.03 -30.18
N GLU A 175 7.45 -4.04 -29.68
CA GLU A 175 6.31 -4.63 -30.40
C GLU A 175 4.97 -4.22 -29.78
N ALA A 176 4.56 -2.99 -30.07
CA ALA A 176 3.15 -2.60 -30.02
C ALA A 176 2.91 -1.54 -31.11
N ARG A 177 3.12 -1.95 -32.37
CA ARG A 177 2.49 -1.26 -33.50
C ARG A 177 1.33 -2.10 -33.99
N SER A 178 0.18 -1.43 -34.06
CA SER A 178 -0.95 -1.73 -34.95
C SER A 178 -1.89 -2.87 -34.55
N SER A 179 -2.95 -2.52 -33.85
CA SER A 179 -4.32 -2.49 -34.41
C SER A 179 -5.35 -2.52 -33.28
N ASN A 180 -5.96 -1.38 -32.98
CA ASN A 180 -7.36 -1.21 -33.36
C ASN A 180 -7.76 0.25 -33.22
N ASN A 181 -8.17 0.74 -34.38
CA ASN A 181 -8.91 1.95 -34.62
C ASN A 181 -10.29 1.80 -33.94
N ASP A 182 -10.60 2.67 -32.98
CA ASP A 182 -11.97 3.09 -32.74
C ASP A 182 -11.97 4.58 -32.46
N GLN A 183 -12.55 5.27 -33.43
CA GLN A 183 -12.89 6.68 -33.46
C GLN A 183 -13.71 7.06 -32.22
N ILE A 184 -13.26 8.08 -31.47
CA ILE A 184 -14.19 8.96 -30.75
C ILE A 184 -13.78 10.39 -31.06
N GLU A 185 -14.69 11.07 -31.75
CA GLU A 185 -14.62 12.47 -32.15
C GLU A 185 -14.43 13.38 -30.93
N LEU A 186 -13.48 14.31 -31.08
CA LEU A 186 -13.34 15.48 -30.22
C LEU A 186 -14.32 16.53 -30.72
N ASP A 187 -15.39 16.76 -29.97
CA ASP A 187 -16.17 18.00 -30.12
C ASP A 187 -15.47 19.14 -29.37
N GLU A 188 -15.30 20.22 -30.11
CA GLU A 188 -14.70 21.48 -29.72
C GLU A 188 -15.52 22.18 -28.62
N ALA A 189 -14.81 22.68 -27.59
CA ALA A 189 -15.20 23.90 -26.92
C ALA A 189 -13.95 24.71 -26.58
N VAL A 190 -13.62 25.59 -27.53
CA VAL A 190 -12.60 26.62 -27.47
C VAL A 190 -13.01 27.72 -26.49
N SER A 191 -12.01 28.20 -25.74
CA SER A 191 -11.88 29.56 -25.16
C SER A 191 -12.75 29.92 -23.95
N ASN A 192 -12.35 30.71 -22.97
CA ASN A 192 -11.15 31.51 -22.61
C ASN A 192 -11.62 32.23 -21.31
N THR A 193 -10.88 32.38 -20.21
CA THR A 193 -9.91 33.43 -19.89
C THR A 193 -9.80 33.43 -18.35
N GLY A 194 -8.62 33.70 -17.77
CA GLY A 194 -8.56 34.26 -16.41
C GLY A 194 -7.29 33.98 -15.63
N VAL A 195 -6.18 34.55 -16.09
CA VAL A 195 -4.87 34.62 -15.42
C VAL A 195 -4.95 35.39 -14.08
N ALA A 196 -4.27 34.90 -13.04
CA ALA A 196 -3.49 35.72 -12.08
C ALA A 196 -2.61 34.84 -11.16
N GLN A 197 -1.28 35.02 -11.22
CA GLN A 197 -0.35 34.80 -10.08
C GLN A 197 0.03 36.18 -9.46
N PRO A 198 0.98 36.29 -8.49
CA PRO A 198 0.71 36.42 -7.06
C PRO A 198 1.21 37.77 -6.49
N ALA A 199 0.88 38.09 -5.23
CA ALA A 199 1.44 39.25 -4.52
C ALA A 199 1.83 38.93 -3.07
N SER A 200 2.97 39.50 -2.67
CA SER A 200 3.76 39.32 -1.45
C SER A 200 3.38 40.26 -0.30
N ALA A 201 3.95 39.97 0.89
CA ALA A 201 4.13 40.80 2.11
C ALA A 201 2.85 41.07 2.95
N GLU A 202 2.87 41.10 4.29
CA GLU A 202 3.69 41.95 5.16
C GLU A 202 3.73 41.46 6.64
N LYS A 203 4.72 41.96 7.40
CA LYS A 203 5.03 41.73 8.83
C LYS A 203 4.14 42.54 9.80
N ALA A 204 4.02 42.06 11.04
CA ALA A 204 3.90 42.77 12.34
C ALA A 204 3.44 41.73 13.39
N ASP A 205 3.78 41.72 14.68
CA ASP A 205 4.42 42.71 15.55
C ASP A 205 5.06 41.98 16.74
N ALA A 206 6.11 42.58 17.29
CA ALA A 206 6.64 42.27 18.61
C ALA A 206 5.92 43.18 19.62
N ASP A 207 5.50 42.62 20.76
CA ASP A 207 5.30 43.43 21.96
C ASP A 207 5.91 42.73 23.18
N SER A 208 6.56 43.56 23.98
CA SER A 208 7.53 43.24 25.02
C SER A 208 7.16 44.09 26.23
N SER A 209 6.72 43.47 27.32
CA SER A 209 6.75 44.05 28.66
C SER A 209 6.80 42.91 29.68
N GLN A 210 7.97 42.64 30.27
CA GLN A 210 8.37 43.04 31.63
C GLN A 210 7.46 42.42 32.72
N LEU A 211 7.96 41.40 33.42
CA LEU A 211 8.67 41.51 34.72
C LEU A 211 7.76 42.07 35.82
N ASP A 212 7.30 41.21 36.73
CA ASP A 212 7.47 41.50 38.16
C ASP A 212 7.26 40.30 39.08
N SER A 213 8.02 40.34 40.18
CA SER A 213 7.80 39.77 41.51
C SER A 213 8.04 38.26 41.81
N GLU A 214 9.21 38.05 42.43
CA GLU A 214 9.56 37.10 43.48
C GLU A 214 8.54 36.94 44.64
N LYS A 215 8.62 35.75 45.29
CA LYS A 215 8.25 35.38 46.69
C LYS A 215 6.74 35.31 46.98
N THR A 216 6.19 34.32 47.71
CA THR A 216 6.68 33.56 48.87
C THR A 216 5.72 32.38 49.12
N GLU A 217 6.24 31.30 49.72
CA GLU A 217 5.56 30.15 50.37
C GLU A 217 4.77 29.13 49.52
#